data_AF-A0A9X6S671-F1
#
_entry.id   AF-A0A9X6S671-F1
#
_cell.length_a   1.000
_cell.length_b   1.000
_cell.length_c   1.000
_cell.angle_alpha   90.00
_cell.angle_beta   90.00
_cell.angle_gamma   90.00
#
_symmetry.space_group_name_H-M   'P 1'
#
loop_
_entity.id
_entity.type
_entity.pdbx_description
1 polymer ?
#
loop_
_entity_poly.entity_id
_entity_poly.type
_entity_poly.pdbx_seq_one_letter_code
_entity_poly.pdbx_strand_id
1 'polypeptide(L)'
;MKVARTKIFDRNFRKLAKKNYPVDLVTDCVTAVINKDKETLIKIHDHALRGKWKGKRAFHPARLGDKGRKQYDGWVVIYEIRKKELILVLVDTG
;
A
#
# COMPACT_ATOMS: atom_id res chain seq x y z
N MET A 1 -12.33 10.22 -5.12
CA MET A 1 -11.35 10.35 -4.02
C MET A 1 -10.04 10.80 -4.63
N LYS A 2 -9.35 11.80 -4.06
CA LYS A 2 -8.04 12.24 -4.57
C LYS A 2 -6.92 11.41 -3.93
N VAL A 3 -5.87 11.10 -4.69
CA VAL A 3 -4.68 10.43 -4.15
C VAL A 3 -3.56 11.45 -3.95
N ALA A 4 -3.01 11.49 -2.74
CA ALA A 4 -1.84 12.29 -2.40
C ALA A 4 -0.71 11.37 -1.93
N ARG A 5 0.53 11.87 -2.02
CA ARG A 5 1.73 11.12 -1.64
C ARG A 5 2.63 12.01 -0.79
N THR A 6 3.21 11.45 0.27
CA THR A 6 4.24 12.16 1.03
C THR A 6 5.59 12.07 0.30
N LYS A 7 6.50 13.00 0.61
CA LYS A 7 7.88 12.94 0.12
C LYS A 7 8.61 11.66 0.55
N ILE A 8 8.29 11.13 1.73
CA ILE A 8 8.86 9.88 2.27
C ILE A 8 8.41 8.70 1.41
N PHE A 9 7.11 8.63 1.11
CA PHE A 9 6.56 7.62 0.21
C PHE A 9 7.25 7.66 -1.15
N ASP A 10 7.30 8.82 -1.82
CA ASP A 10 7.88 8.94 -3.16
C ASP A 10 9.36 8.53 -3.20
N ARG A 11 10.13 8.93 -2.18
CA ARG A 11 11.55 8.55 -2.06
C ARG A 11 11.70 7.04 -1.93
N ASN A 12 10.95 6.40 -1.05
CA ASN A 12 11.05 4.95 -0.83
C ASN A 12 10.51 4.16 -2.02
N PHE A 13 9.42 4.60 -2.62
CA PHE A 13 8.84 4.00 -3.82
C PHE A 13 9.84 3.96 -4.98
N ARG A 14 10.54 5.08 -5.23
CA ARG A 14 11.62 5.13 -6.24
C ARG A 14 12.76 4.18 -5.93
N LYS A 15 13.11 3.97 -4.65
CA LYS A 15 14.14 2.99 -4.26
C LYS A 15 13.69 1.56 -4.57
N LEU A 16 12.43 1.22 -4.31
CA LEU A 16 11.88 -0.10 -4.63
C LEU A 16 11.82 -0.34 -6.14
N ALA A 17 11.40 0.66 -6.91
CA ALA A 17 11.41 0.59 -8.37
C ALA A 17 12.82 0.30 -8.91
N LYS A 18 13.86 0.98 -8.39
CA LYS A 18 15.27 0.71 -8.74
C LYS A 18 15.75 -0.70 -8.36
N LYS A 19 15.11 -1.34 -7.38
CA LYS A 19 15.37 -2.73 -6.96
C LYS A 19 14.52 -3.75 -7.73
N ASN A 20 13.85 -3.34 -8.82
CA ASN A 20 12.97 -4.18 -9.63
C ASN A 20 11.81 -4.81 -8.84
N TYR A 21 11.30 -4.12 -7.81
CA TYR A 21 10.02 -4.49 -7.22
C TYR A 21 8.90 -4.26 -8.23
N PRO A 22 7.86 -5.11 -8.25
CA PRO A 22 6.69 -4.94 -9.10
C PRO A 22 5.79 -3.83 -8.54
N VAL A 23 6.28 -2.59 -8.60
CA VAL A 23 5.67 -1.40 -7.99
C VAL A 23 4.32 -1.01 -8.62
N ASP A 24 4.00 -1.55 -9.78
CA ASP A 24 2.70 -1.51 -10.45
C ASP A 24 1.58 -2.10 -9.57
N LEU A 25 1.87 -3.15 -8.80
CA LEU A 25 0.91 -3.73 -7.84
C LEU A 25 0.41 -2.73 -6.80
N VAL A 26 1.18 -1.67 -6.49
CA VAL A 26 0.72 -0.61 -5.58
C VAL A 26 -0.44 0.17 -6.20
N THR A 27 -0.40 0.40 -7.51
CA THR A 27 -1.46 1.12 -8.23
C THR A 27 -2.77 0.34 -8.17
N ASP A 28 -2.71 -0.97 -8.36
CA ASP A 28 -3.89 -1.84 -8.30
C ASP A 28 -4.47 -1.89 -6.88
N CYS A 29 -3.60 -2.00 -5.86
CA CYS A 29 -4.02 -1.94 -4.46
C CYS A 29 -4.70 -0.61 -4.13
N VAL A 30 -4.14 0.52 -4.59
CA VAL A 30 -4.73 1.85 -4.38
C VAL A 30 -6.09 1.96 -5.07
N THR A 31 -6.22 1.41 -6.28
CA THR A 31 -7.49 1.34 -7.02
C THR A 31 -8.54 0.56 -6.24
N ALA A 32 -8.17 -0.59 -5.65
CA ALA A 32 -9.06 -1.36 -4.80
C ALA A 32 -9.53 -0.58 -3.56
N VAL A 33 -8.64 0.15 -2.89
CA VAL A 33 -9.01 1.03 -1.77
C VAL A 33 -9.96 2.14 -2.23
N ILE A 34 -9.71 2.73 -3.40
CA ILE A 34 -10.57 3.78 -3.95
C ILE A 34 -11.97 3.27 -4.25
N ASN A 35 -12.06 2.10 -4.86
CA ASN A 35 -13.31 1.49 -5.29
C ASN A 35 -14.03 0.75 -4.16
N LYS A 36 -13.41 0.65 -2.97
CA LYS A 36 -13.89 -0.16 -1.84
C LYS A 36 -14.12 -1.63 -2.25
N ASP A 37 -13.25 -2.15 -3.10
CA ASP A 37 -13.28 -3.54 -3.55
C ASP A 37 -12.94 -4.48 -2.38
N LYS A 38 -13.98 -5.04 -1.76
CA LYS A 38 -13.84 -5.85 -0.55
C LYS A 38 -13.01 -7.10 -0.77
N GLU A 39 -13.13 -7.76 -1.93
CA GLU A 39 -12.42 -9.00 -2.21
C GLU A 39 -10.93 -8.74 -2.30
N THR A 40 -10.54 -7.73 -3.06
CA THR A 40 -9.14 -7.33 -3.17
C THR A 40 -8.59 -6.82 -1.84
N LEU A 41 -9.35 -6.04 -1.07
CA LEU A 41 -8.93 -5.55 0.25
C LEU A 41 -8.66 -6.68 1.24
N ILE A 42 -9.48 -7.74 1.23
CA ILE A 42 -9.23 -8.96 2.03
C ILE A 42 -7.95 -9.65 1.54
N LYS A 43 -7.78 -9.81 0.23
CA LYS A 43 -6.62 -10.47 -0.39
C LYS A 43 -5.30 -9.79 -0.02
N ILE A 44 -5.25 -8.46 -0.10
CA ILE A 44 -4.04 -7.68 0.24
C ILE A 44 -3.87 -7.43 1.74
N HIS A 45 -4.77 -8.01 2.55
CA HIS A 45 -4.79 -7.88 4.00
C HIS A 45 -4.78 -6.42 4.45
N ASP A 46 -5.68 -5.63 3.89
CA ASP A 46 -5.88 -4.24 4.30
C ASP A 46 -6.42 -4.18 5.74
N HIS A 47 -5.69 -3.53 6.65
CA HIS A 47 -6.06 -3.47 8.05
C HIS A 47 -5.68 -2.15 8.72
N ALA A 48 -6.38 -1.81 9.80
CA ALA A 48 -6.06 -0.63 10.60
C ALA A 48 -4.83 -0.87 11.47
N LEU A 49 -3.92 0.10 11.50
CA LEU A 49 -2.72 0.07 12.33
C LEU A 49 -3.01 0.57 13.76
N ARG A 50 -2.13 0.15 14.70
CA ARG A 50 -2.21 0.47 16.13
C ARG A 50 -0.99 1.28 16.59
N GLY A 51 -1.00 1.72 17.86
CA GLY A 51 0.10 2.45 18.48
C GLY A 51 0.39 3.80 17.81
N LYS A 52 1.67 4.09 17.53
CA LYS A 52 2.10 5.33 16.84
C LYS A 52 1.50 5.53 15.45
N TRP A 53 0.94 4.47 14.86
CA TRP A 53 0.30 4.48 13.56
C TRP A 53 -1.24 4.50 13.63
N LYS A 54 -1.83 4.74 14.81
CA LYS A 54 -3.28 4.84 14.98
C LYS A 54 -3.89 5.85 14.00
N GLY A 55 -5.00 5.46 13.37
CA GLY A 55 -5.67 6.26 12.33
C GLY A 55 -5.12 6.04 10.93
N LYS A 56 -4.09 5.21 10.77
CA LYS A 56 -3.59 4.75 9.46
C LYS A 56 -3.98 3.31 9.19
N ARG A 57 -3.85 2.91 7.93
CA ARG A 57 -4.09 1.56 7.43
C ARG A 57 -2.88 1.07 6.66
N ALA A 58 -2.76 -0.25 6.51
CA ALA A 58 -1.69 -0.88 5.76
C ALA A 58 -2.23 -2.01 4.88
N PHE A 59 -1.63 -2.17 3.70
CA PHE A 59 -1.84 -3.32 2.81
C PHE A 59 -0.51 -3.90 2.30
N HIS A 60 -0.56 -5.15 1.83
CA HIS A 60 0.58 -5.92 1.34
C HIS A 60 0.48 -6.13 -0.18
N PRO A 61 1.20 -5.34 -1.01
CA PRO A 61 1.00 -5.39 -2.47
C PRO A 61 1.38 -6.73 -3.09
N ALA A 62 2.36 -7.43 -2.51
CA ALA A 62 2.83 -8.73 -2.99
C ALA A 62 1.74 -9.82 -3.01
N ARG A 63 0.63 -9.62 -2.28
CA ARG A 63 -0.48 -10.58 -2.18
C ARG A 63 -1.47 -10.48 -3.36
N LEU A 64 -1.35 -9.47 -4.23
CA LEU A 64 -2.24 -9.31 -5.37
C LEU A 64 -1.83 -10.14 -6.60
N GLY A 65 -0.51 -10.29 -6.85
CA GLY A 65 0.02 -10.97 -8.05
C GLY A 65 -0.20 -12.49 -8.10
N ASP A 66 -0.06 -13.06 -9.30
CA ASP A 66 -0.48 -14.42 -9.72
C ASP A 66 -0.05 -15.59 -8.83
N LYS A 67 1.00 -15.41 -8.04
CA LYS A 67 1.36 -16.28 -6.93
C LYS A 67 1.90 -15.36 -5.87
N GLY A 68 1.15 -15.12 -4.79
CA GLY A 68 1.55 -14.30 -3.66
C GLY A 68 3.02 -14.52 -3.36
N ARG A 69 3.86 -13.59 -3.81
CA ARG A 69 5.31 -13.78 -3.89
C ARG A 69 5.78 -13.75 -2.44
N LYS A 70 5.84 -14.92 -1.78
CA LYS A 70 6.33 -15.05 -0.38
C LYS A 70 7.63 -14.28 -0.16
N GLN A 71 8.47 -14.19 -1.20
CA GLN A 71 9.69 -13.38 -1.26
C GLN A 71 9.50 -11.89 -0.89
N TYR A 72 8.30 -11.33 -0.99
CA TYR A 72 7.98 -9.92 -0.74
C TYR A 72 6.89 -9.72 0.33
N ASP A 73 6.61 -10.69 1.20
CA ASP A 73 5.50 -10.55 2.16
C ASP A 73 5.73 -9.42 3.20
N GLY A 74 7.00 -9.03 3.41
CA GLY A 74 7.39 -7.84 4.18
C GLY A 74 7.08 -6.51 3.49
N TRP A 75 6.75 -6.52 2.20
CA TRP A 75 6.39 -5.31 1.47
C TRP A 75 5.03 -4.78 1.92
N VAL A 76 5.05 -3.59 2.51
CA VAL A 76 3.88 -2.91 3.08
C VAL A 76 3.78 -1.48 2.56
N VAL A 77 2.54 -1.04 2.32
CA VAL A 77 2.22 0.37 2.08
C VAL A 77 1.33 0.85 3.20
N ILE A 78 1.73 1.94 3.86
CA ILE A 78 0.94 2.63 4.88
C ILE A 78 0.26 3.83 4.24
N TYR A 79 -1.03 3.96 4.49
CA TYR A 79 -1.84 5.07 4.01
C TYR A 79 -2.81 5.56 5.08
N GLU A 80 -3.40 6.73 4.86
CA GLU A 80 -4.53 7.21 5.65
C GLU A 80 -5.59 7.82 4.74
N ILE A 81 -6.85 7.77 5.19
CA ILE A 81 -7.96 8.43 4.51
C ILE A 81 -8.36 9.64 5.35
N ARG A 82 -8.30 10.83 4.76
CA ARG A 82 -8.74 12.08 5.40
C ARG A 82 -9.77 12.76 4.51
N LYS A 83 -11.00 12.90 5.02
CA LYS A 83 -12.15 13.46 4.28
C LYS A 83 -12.38 12.72 2.96
N LYS A 84 -11.90 13.27 1.84
CA LYS A 84 -12.03 12.71 0.47
C LYS A 84 -10.67 12.46 -0.19
N GLU A 85 -9.60 12.39 0.60
CA GLU A 85 -8.23 12.14 0.15
C GLU A 85 -7.69 10.84 0.74
N LEU A 86 -7.05 10.04 -0.12
CA LEU A 86 -6.21 8.91 0.25
C LEU A 86 -4.76 9.39 0.19
N ILE A 87 -4.07 9.35 1.32
CA ILE A 87 -2.69 9.83 1.43
C ILE A 87 -1.78 8.62 1.61
N LEU A 88 -0.90 8.36 0.65
CA LEU A 88 0.15 7.35 0.74
C LEU A 88 1.29 7.92 1.60
N VAL A 89 1.50 7.32 2.76
CA VAL A 89 2.38 7.84 3.81
C VAL A 89 3.78 7.22 3.74
N LEU A 90 3.86 5.90 3.61
CA LEU A 90 5.11 5.15 3.60
C LEU A 90 4.96 3.92 2.72
N VAL A 91 6.05 3.53 2.07
CA VAL A 91 6.23 2.20 1.51
C VAL A 91 7.54 1.65 2.05
N ASP A 92 7.52 0.40 2.50
CA ASP A 92 8.64 -0.25 3.17
C ASP A 92 8.63 -1.76 2.94
N THR A 93 9.75 -2.44 3.21
CA THR A 93 9.89 -3.90 3.02
C THR A 93 10.12 -4.69 4.30
N GLY A 94 10.05 -4.02 5.46
CA GLY A 94 10.47 -4.56 6.75
C GLY A 94 11.94 -4.25 7.04
#